data_AF-A0A3D1ATF6-F1
#
_entry.id   AF-A0A3D1ATF6-F1
#
_cell.length_a   1.000
_cell.length_b   1.000
_cell.length_c   1.000
_cell.angle_alpha   90.00
_cell.angle_beta   90.00
_cell.angle_gamma   90.00
#
_symmetry.space_group_name_H-M   'P 1'
#
loop_
_entity.id
_entity.type
_entity.pdbx_description
1 polymer ?
#
loop_
_entity_poly.entity_id
_entity_poly.type
_entity_poly.pdbx_seq_one_letter_code
_entity_poly.pdbx_strand_id
1 'polypeptide(L)' 'MGAAQWRAYNYDESKVGTYTLPDPLVTESGKPVSTAQEWQNIRRPELV' A
#
# COMPACT_ATOMS: atom_id res chain seq x y z
N MET A 1 29.20 21.95 -13.12
CA MET A 1 28.47 22.26 -11.87
C MET A 1 27.22 21.39 -11.86
N GLY A 2 27.11 20.43 -10.94
CA GLY A 2 25.97 19.51 -10.89
C GLY A 2 24.75 20.19 -10.29
N ALA A 3 23.62 20.17 -11.01
CA ALA A 3 22.37 20.72 -10.51
C ALA A 3 21.84 19.83 -9.37
N ALA A 4 21.62 20.43 -8.20
CA ALA A 4 20.84 19.81 -7.15
C ALA A 4 19.39 19.68 -7.66
N GLN A 5 18.96 18.46 -7.95
CA GLN A 5 17.59 18.18 -8.39
C GLN A 5 16.67 18.27 -7.17
N TRP A 6 16.04 19.42 -6.97
CA TRP A 6 14.89 19.52 -6.08
C TRP A 6 13.85 18.49 -6.55
N ARG A 7 13.40 17.60 -5.67
CA ARG A 7 12.29 16.69 -5.99
C ARG A 7 11.03 17.55 -6.13
N ALA A 8 10.73 17.96 -7.37
CA ALA A 8 9.48 18.64 -7.68
C ALA A 8 8.31 17.70 -7.34
N TYR A 9 7.26 18.23 -6.74
CA TYR A 9 6.02 17.49 -6.53
C TYR A 9 5.36 17.18 -7.88
N ASN A 10 4.80 15.98 -8.00
CA ASN A 10 4.02 15.63 -9.18
C ASN A 10 2.59 16.18 -9.03
N TYR A 11 2.17 16.99 -10.00
CA TYR A 11 0.79 17.49 -10.14
C TYR A 11 0.10 16.97 -11.41
N ASP A 12 0.81 16.14 -12.18
CA ASP A 12 0.38 15.62 -13.46
C ASP A 12 0.00 14.13 -13.32
N GLU A 13 -1.29 13.84 -13.44
CA GLU A 13 -1.83 12.48 -13.29
C GLU A 13 -1.24 11.51 -14.32
N SER A 14 -0.81 11.99 -15.50
CA SER A 14 -0.18 11.14 -16.51
C SER A 14 1.19 10.58 -16.07
N LYS A 15 1.78 11.17 -15.02
CA LYS A 15 3.10 10.78 -14.46
C LYS A 15 3.01 9.89 -13.22
N VAL A 16 1.81 9.55 -12.73
CA VAL A 16 1.63 8.72 -11.52
C VAL A 16 2.17 7.28 -11.72
N GLY A 17 2.27 6.82 -12.97
CA GLY A 17 2.71 5.47 -13.31
C GLY A 17 1.66 4.42 -12.97
N THR A 18 2.06 3.15 -12.97
CA THR A 18 1.18 2.04 -12.57
C THR A 18 1.74 1.39 -11.30
N TYR A 19 0.86 1.10 -10.34
CA TYR A 19 1.23 0.44 -9.10
C TYR A 19 0.15 -0.56 -8.69
N THR A 20 0.56 -1.59 -7.96
CA THR A 20 -0.34 -2.59 -7.37
C THR A 20 -0.32 -2.42 -5.86
N LEU A 21 -1.50 -2.28 -5.26
CA LEU A 21 -1.64 -2.23 -3.81
C LEU A 21 -1.75 -3.65 -3.26
N PRO A 22 -1.14 -3.95 -2.10
CA PRO A 22 -1.36 -5.22 -1.42
C PRO A 22 -2.85 -5.35 -1.04
N ASP A 23 -3.37 -6.56 -1.11
CA ASP A 23 -4.76 -6.81 -0.70
C ASP A 23 -4.87 -6.66 0.82
N PRO A 24 -5.66 -5.68 1.33
CA PRO A 24 -5.82 -5.51 2.75
C PRO A 24 -6.51 -6.74 3.39
N LEU A 25 -7.39 -7.41 2.67
CA LEU A 25 -8.15 -8.57 3.13
C LEU A 25 -7.43 -9.89 2.87
N VAL A 26 -6.11 -9.88 2.73
CA VAL A 26 -5.27 -11.07 2.72
C VAL A 26 -4.27 -10.97 3.86
N THR A 27 -4.26 -11.98 4.73
CA THR A 27 -3.28 -12.07 5.83
C THR A 27 -1.86 -12.22 5.30
N GLU A 28 -0.86 -11.97 6.14
CA GLU A 28 0.55 -12.19 5.77
C GLU A 28 0.84 -13.66 5.38
N SER A 29 0.02 -14.59 5.90
CA SER A 29 0.07 -16.01 5.53
C SER A 29 -0.65 -16.34 4.21
N GLY A 30 -1.18 -15.34 3.50
CA GLY A 30 -1.88 -15.51 2.22
C GLY A 30 -3.33 -15.99 2.33
N LYS A 31 -3.94 -15.96 3.52
CA LYS A 31 -5.34 -16.38 3.71
C LYS A 31 -6.29 -15.21 3.48
N PRO A 32 -7.41 -15.40 2.76
CA PRO A 32 -8.43 -14.37 2.61
C PRO A 32 -9.16 -14.14 3.94
N VAL A 33 -9.36 -12.88 4.29
CA VAL A 33 -10.12 -12.41 5.45
C VAL A 33 -11.57 -12.22 5.00
N SER A 34 -12.47 -13.06 5.50
CA SER A 34 -13.87 -13.07 5.06
C SER A 34 -14.83 -12.45 6.09
N THR A 35 -14.38 -12.30 7.33
CA THR A 35 -15.22 -11.80 8.44
C THR A 35 -14.60 -10.63 9.18
N ALA A 36 -15.44 -9.82 9.81
CA ALA A 36 -14.99 -8.73 10.67
C ALA A 36 -14.16 -9.23 11.87
N GLN A 37 -14.46 -10.43 12.38
CA GLN A 37 -13.71 -11.04 13.47
C GLN A 37 -12.29 -11.44 13.03
N GLU A 38 -12.14 -12.03 11.84
CA GLU A 38 -10.81 -12.33 11.27
C GLU A 38 -10.01 -11.05 11.01
N TRP A 39 -10.66 -9.99 10.52
CA TRP A 39 -10.02 -8.69 10.36
C TRP A 39 -9.49 -8.15 11.68
N GLN A 40 -10.34 -8.10 12.71
CA GLN A 40 -9.99 -7.49 14.00
C GLN A 40 -8.94 -8.28 14.77
N ASN A 41 -9.00 -9.61 14.72
CA ASN A 41 -8.18 -10.48 15.58
C ASN A 41 -6.91 -11.01 14.88
N ILE A 42 -6.87 -11.06 13.55
CA ILE A 42 -5.75 -11.62 12.78
C ILE A 42 -5.11 -10.55 11.91
N ARG A 43 -5.84 -10.04 10.92
CA ARG A 43 -5.23 -9.18 9.89
C ARG A 43 -4.80 -7.81 10.40
N ARG A 44 -5.64 -7.15 11.21
CA ARG A 44 -5.34 -5.80 11.72
C ARG A 44 -4.12 -5.78 12.65
N PRO A 45 -3.90 -6.77 13.53
CA PRO A 45 -2.65 -6.92 14.29
C PRO A 45 -1.39 -7.17 13.45
N GLU A 46 -1.49 -7.67 12.22
CA GLU A 46 -0.32 -7.84 11.33
C GLU A 46 0.16 -6.51 10.72
N LEU A 47 -0.65 -5.45 10.78
CA LEU A 47 -0.38 -4.16 10.12
C LEU A 47 0.30 -3.11 11.02
N VAL A 48 0.66 -3.46 12.27
CA VAL A 48 1.29 -2.53 13.23
C VAL A 48 2.82 -2.56 13.20
#